data_AF-A0A2V5U8W6-F1
#
_entry.id   AF-A0A2V5U8W6-F1
#
_cell.length_a   1.000
_cell.length_b   1.000
_cell.length_c   1.000
_cell.angle_alpha   90.00
_cell.angle_beta   90.00
_cell.angle_gamma   90.00
#
_symmetry.space_group_name_H-M   'P 1'
#
loop_
_entity.id
_entity.type
_entity.pdbx_description
1 polymer ?
#
loop_
_entity_poly.entity_id
_entity_poly.type
_entity_poly.pdbx_seq_one_letter_code
_entity_poly.pdbx_strand_id
1 'polypeptide(L)'
;SILPMKNWERQMWFDQTGLPWVMPSPNMPTLDTATVYPGMCLLEGTNISEGRGTTRPFEIFGAPFVNAEALCRELSAFRLPGVFFRENYFQPTFHKFAGELCSGAQLHVTDRNAFQPFQTGVEIIRALRKLYPKEFAWNQPPYEYEWKRLPIEVLIGGPIESLFGD
;
A
#
# COMPACT_ATOMS: atom_id res chain seq x y z
N SER A 1 -3.61 -14.74 -31.56
CA SER A 1 -2.27 -14.34 -32.06
C SER A 1 -1.73 -13.25 -31.16
N ILE A 2 -0.43 -13.22 -30.89
CA ILE A 2 0.25 -12.22 -30.05
C ILE A 2 1.24 -11.47 -30.94
N LEU A 3 1.25 -10.13 -30.87
CA LEU A 3 2.29 -9.30 -31.51
C LEU A 3 3.35 -8.94 -30.46
N PRO A 4 4.56 -9.51 -30.53
CA PRO A 4 5.59 -9.30 -29.51
C PRO A 4 6.16 -7.88 -29.58
N MET A 5 6.47 -7.32 -28.40
CA MET A 5 7.21 -6.07 -28.29
C MET A 5 8.64 -6.24 -28.83
N LYS A 6 9.22 -5.15 -29.34
CA LYS A 6 10.64 -5.08 -29.71
C LYS A 6 11.42 -4.35 -28.63
N ASN A 7 12.65 -4.79 -28.35
CA ASN A 7 13.59 -4.17 -27.42
C ASN A 7 13.11 -4.07 -25.95
N TRP A 8 12.03 -4.78 -25.58
CA TRP A 8 11.61 -4.87 -24.20
C TRP A 8 12.35 -6.03 -23.52
N GLU A 9 12.84 -5.79 -22.31
CA GLU A 9 13.48 -6.79 -21.49
C GLU A 9 12.79 -6.87 -20.12
N ARG A 10 12.78 -8.06 -19.51
CA ARG A 10 12.02 -8.36 -18.29
C ARG A 10 12.38 -7.47 -17.10
N GLN A 11 13.63 -7.02 -17.05
CA GLN A 11 14.25 -6.18 -16.02
C GLN A 11 13.96 -4.68 -16.20
N MET A 12 13.37 -4.27 -17.32
CA MET A 12 13.09 -2.85 -17.56
C MET A 12 11.99 -2.36 -16.62
N TRP A 13 12.29 -1.25 -15.94
CA TRP A 13 11.29 -0.35 -15.39
C TRP A 13 10.64 0.44 -16.52
N PHE A 14 9.41 0.92 -16.28
CA PHE A 14 8.65 1.63 -17.32
C PHE A 14 9.38 2.88 -17.83
N ASP A 15 10.03 3.63 -16.93
CA ASP A 15 10.82 4.82 -17.28
C ASP A 15 12.03 4.50 -18.17
N GLN A 16 12.55 3.27 -18.13
CA GLN A 16 13.64 2.83 -19.00
C GLN A 16 13.19 2.53 -20.43
N THR A 17 11.88 2.45 -20.68
CA THR A 17 11.33 2.28 -22.04
C THR A 17 11.35 3.58 -22.84
N GLY A 18 11.48 4.74 -22.18
CA GLY A 18 11.37 6.07 -22.79
C GLY A 18 9.94 6.46 -23.19
N LEU A 19 8.94 5.63 -22.89
CA LEU A 19 7.54 5.93 -23.18
C LEU A 19 6.94 6.86 -22.10
N PRO A 20 5.96 7.71 -22.46
CA PRO A 20 5.25 8.51 -21.49
C PRO A 20 4.37 7.63 -20.60
N TRP A 21 4.34 7.92 -19.30
CA TRP A 21 3.41 7.28 -18.37
C TRP A 21 1.99 7.82 -18.61
N VAL A 22 1.11 6.96 -19.13
CA VAL A 22 -0.33 7.24 -19.18
C VAL A 22 -0.95 6.53 -17.99
N MET A 23 -1.51 7.30 -17.06
CA MET A 23 -2.08 6.75 -15.83
C MET A 23 -3.14 5.68 -16.14
N PRO A 24 -2.95 4.41 -15.71
CA PRO A 24 -3.90 3.33 -16.02
C PRO A 24 -5.18 3.42 -15.18
N SER A 25 -5.16 4.21 -14.10
CA SER A 25 -6.30 4.45 -13.22
C SER A 25 -6.18 5.83 -12.56
N PRO A 26 -7.30 6.46 -12.14
CA PRO A 26 -7.30 7.71 -11.37
C PRO A 26 -6.39 7.68 -10.13
N ASN A 27 -6.28 6.52 -9.47
CA ASN A 27 -5.46 6.35 -8.27
C ASN A 27 -4.10 5.69 -8.56
N MET A 28 -3.68 5.66 -9.84
CA MET A 28 -2.34 5.24 -10.28
C MET A 28 -1.69 6.36 -11.13
N PRO A 29 -1.47 7.55 -10.56
CA PRO A 29 -1.05 8.72 -11.32
C PRO A 29 0.41 8.64 -11.79
N THR A 30 1.29 7.93 -11.06
CA THR A 30 2.74 7.94 -11.31
C THR A 30 3.34 6.52 -11.30
N LEU A 31 4.55 6.41 -11.84
CA LEU A 31 5.36 5.20 -11.70
C LEU A 31 5.69 4.90 -10.22
N ASP A 32 5.86 5.93 -9.39
CA ASP A 32 6.10 5.76 -7.95
C ASP A 32 4.93 5.04 -7.28
N THR A 33 3.69 5.42 -7.62
CA THR A 33 2.50 4.70 -7.15
C THR A 33 2.53 3.24 -7.62
N ALA A 34 2.91 2.98 -8.87
CA ALA A 34 2.99 1.62 -9.40
C ALA A 34 4.08 0.78 -8.72
N THR A 35 5.17 1.40 -8.28
CA THR A 35 6.24 0.74 -7.53
C THR A 35 5.77 0.24 -6.16
N VAL A 36 4.96 1.02 -5.44
CA VAL A 36 4.49 0.66 -4.08
C VAL A 36 3.19 -0.17 -4.08
N TYR A 37 2.39 -0.07 -5.14
CA TYR A 37 1.05 -0.67 -5.24
C TYR A 37 0.97 -2.16 -4.84
N PRO A 38 1.90 -3.06 -5.25
CA PRO A 38 1.78 -4.48 -4.92
C PRO A 38 1.73 -4.80 -3.42
N GLY A 39 2.28 -3.93 -2.57
CA GLY A 39 2.14 -4.04 -1.12
C GLY A 39 1.06 -3.15 -0.55
N MET A 40 0.98 -1.91 -1.05
CA MET A 40 0.11 -0.89 -0.46
C MET A 40 -1.36 -1.12 -0.77
N CYS A 41 -1.70 -1.84 -1.85
CA CYS A 41 -3.06 -2.26 -2.14
C CYS A 41 -3.61 -3.25 -1.09
N LEU A 42 -2.76 -3.94 -0.33
CA LEU A 42 -3.23 -4.81 0.77
C LEU A 42 -4.03 -4.04 1.84
N LEU A 43 -3.77 -2.74 2.00
CA LEU A 43 -4.52 -1.89 2.92
C LEU A 43 -5.99 -1.73 2.53
N GLU A 44 -6.36 -1.99 1.28
CA GLU A 44 -7.77 -2.04 0.85
C GLU A 44 -8.55 -3.10 1.63
N GLY A 45 -7.88 -4.15 2.11
CA GLY A 45 -8.47 -5.16 2.98
C GLY A 45 -8.66 -4.74 4.45
N THR A 46 -8.33 -3.50 4.80
CA THR A 46 -8.33 -3.01 6.18
C THR A 46 -9.08 -1.70 6.31
N ASN A 47 -9.37 -1.29 7.55
CA ASN A 47 -9.88 0.04 7.86
C ASN A 47 -8.83 1.16 7.79
N ILE A 48 -7.60 0.90 7.33
CA ILE A 48 -6.55 1.91 7.19
C ILE A 48 -6.68 2.60 5.83
N SER A 49 -6.56 3.92 5.79
CA SER A 49 -6.53 4.66 4.53
C SER A 49 -5.21 4.40 3.82
N GLU A 50 -5.29 4.01 2.56
CA GLU A 50 -4.19 3.89 1.61
C GLU A 50 -3.94 5.19 0.82
N GLY A 51 -4.40 6.34 1.32
CA GLY A 51 -4.11 7.64 0.71
C GLY A 51 -5.00 8.01 -0.50
N ARG A 52 -5.98 7.17 -0.87
CA ARG A 52 -7.06 7.60 -1.78
C ARG A 52 -7.77 8.81 -1.18
N GLY A 53 -8.22 9.74 -2.03
CA GLY A 53 -8.72 11.04 -1.57
C GLY A 53 -7.63 12.11 -1.43
N THR A 54 -6.37 11.78 -1.73
CA THR A 54 -5.23 12.71 -1.69
C THR A 54 -4.49 12.75 -3.03
N THR A 55 -3.42 13.53 -3.12
CA THR A 55 -2.55 13.60 -4.30
C THR A 55 -1.47 12.51 -4.36
N ARG A 56 -1.40 11.61 -3.36
CA ARG A 56 -0.38 10.55 -3.27
C ARG A 56 -0.99 9.19 -2.89
N PRO A 57 -1.97 8.67 -3.66
CA PRO A 57 -2.58 7.38 -3.37
C PRO A 57 -1.52 6.27 -3.31
N PHE A 58 -1.70 5.33 -2.38
CA PHE A 58 -0.81 4.22 -2.04
C PHE A 58 0.58 4.58 -1.52
N GLU A 59 1.07 5.79 -1.75
CA GLU A 59 2.36 6.25 -1.26
C GLU A 59 2.29 6.79 0.18
N ILE A 60 1.08 7.08 0.67
CA ILE A 60 0.81 7.47 2.06
C ILE A 60 -0.27 6.56 2.64
N PHE A 61 -0.21 6.34 3.95
CA PHE A 61 -1.20 5.54 4.66
C PHE A 61 -1.36 5.97 6.12
N GLY A 62 -2.53 5.70 6.69
CA GLY A 62 -2.83 6.10 8.07
C GLY A 62 -4.32 6.03 8.42
N ALA A 63 -4.64 6.41 9.64
CA ALA A 63 -6.01 6.50 10.15
C ALA A 63 -6.07 7.52 11.30
N PRO A 64 -7.25 8.02 11.71
CA PRO A 64 -7.38 9.00 12.80
C PRO A 64 -6.84 8.53 14.15
N PHE A 65 -6.82 7.21 14.39
CA PHE A 65 -6.33 6.61 15.64
C PHE A 65 -4.82 6.31 15.64
N VAL A 66 -4.13 6.47 14.50
CA VAL A 66 -2.71 6.12 14.39
C VAL A 66 -1.83 7.23 14.96
N ASN A 67 -0.81 6.88 15.71
CA ASN A 67 0.27 7.78 16.11
C ASN A 67 1.44 7.65 15.10
N ALA A 68 1.70 8.72 14.34
CA ALA A 68 2.68 8.72 13.25
C ALA A 68 4.11 8.38 13.72
N GLU A 69 4.55 8.96 14.84
CA GLU A 69 5.89 8.74 15.40
C GLU A 69 6.07 7.28 15.84
N ALA A 70 5.11 6.75 16.60
CA ALA A 70 5.16 5.37 17.07
C ALA A 70 5.17 4.36 15.91
N LEU A 71 4.34 4.60 14.89
CA LEU A 71 4.29 3.77 13.68
C LEU A 71 5.61 3.83 12.90
N CYS A 72 6.13 5.03 12.61
CA CYS A 72 7.38 5.17 11.85
C CYS A 72 8.58 4.58 12.60
N ARG A 73 8.61 4.69 13.93
CA ARG A 73 9.62 4.06 14.78
C ARG A 73 9.57 2.54 14.69
N GLU A 74 8.38 1.94 14.80
CA GLU A 74 8.19 0.49 14.67
C GLU A 74 8.63 0.00 13.27
N LEU A 75 8.17 0.66 12.20
CA LEU A 75 8.51 0.28 10.83
C LEU A 75 10.01 0.42 10.53
N SER A 76 10.66 1.45 11.06
CA SER A 76 12.10 1.66 10.89
C SER A 76 12.92 0.56 11.56
N ALA A 77 12.42 -0.06 12.63
CA ALA A 77 13.10 -1.16 13.31
C ALA A 77 13.17 -2.44 12.47
N PHE A 78 12.27 -2.62 11.50
CA PHE A 78 12.28 -3.78 10.59
C PHE A 78 13.41 -3.73 9.56
N ARG A 79 14.03 -2.55 9.31
CA ARG A 79 15.12 -2.36 8.35
C ARG A 79 14.82 -2.93 6.96
N LEU A 80 13.61 -2.67 6.48
CA LEU A 80 13.16 -3.11 5.16
C LEU A 80 14.05 -2.51 4.05
N PRO A 81 14.44 -3.31 3.04
CA PRO A 81 15.34 -2.84 2.00
C PRO A 81 14.67 -1.81 1.08
N GLY A 82 15.44 -0.78 0.70
CA GLY A 82 15.04 0.18 -0.33
C GLY A 82 13.88 1.10 0.02
N VAL A 83 13.51 1.23 1.30
CA VAL A 83 12.40 2.10 1.75
C VAL A 83 12.73 2.86 3.03
N PHE A 84 12.23 4.09 3.11
CA PHE A 84 12.21 4.93 4.30
C PHE A 84 10.77 5.35 4.60
N PHE A 85 10.40 5.39 5.89
CA PHE A 85 9.08 5.81 6.34
C PHE A 85 9.18 7.18 7.01
N ARG A 86 8.47 8.16 6.45
CA ARG A 86 8.37 9.51 7.00
C ARG A 86 7.02 9.69 7.65
N GLU A 87 6.96 10.29 8.83
CA GLU A 87 5.70 10.71 9.44
C GLU A 87 4.90 11.59 8.49
N ASN A 88 3.60 11.32 8.38
CA ASN A 88 2.73 12.09 7.51
C ASN A 88 1.34 12.27 8.12
N TYR A 89 0.78 13.47 7.92
CA TYR A 89 -0.57 13.84 8.33
C TYR A 89 -1.32 14.28 7.08
N PHE A 90 -2.51 13.74 6.87
CA PHE A 90 -3.29 14.00 5.66
C PHE A 90 -4.78 13.86 5.94
N GLN A 91 -5.60 14.53 5.13
CA GLN A 91 -7.05 14.47 5.21
C GLN A 91 -7.59 14.08 3.83
N PRO A 92 -8.07 12.84 3.65
CA PRO A 92 -8.70 12.41 2.41
C PRO A 92 -9.92 13.27 2.07
N THR A 93 -10.12 13.54 0.78
CA THR A 93 -11.32 14.24 0.26
C THR A 93 -12.45 13.29 -0.10
N PHE A 94 -12.16 12.00 -0.26
CA PHE A 94 -13.12 10.92 -0.50
C PHE A 94 -12.53 9.59 0.02
N HIS A 95 -13.31 8.51 -0.02
CA HIS A 95 -12.96 7.18 0.48
C HIS A 95 -12.84 7.11 2.01
N LYS A 96 -12.02 6.19 2.53
CA LYS A 96 -11.81 5.98 3.97
C LYS A 96 -11.40 7.29 4.66
N PHE A 97 -12.09 7.61 5.76
CA PHE A 97 -11.82 8.80 6.60
C PHE A 97 -11.90 10.12 5.83
N ALA A 98 -12.79 10.22 4.82
CA ALA A 98 -13.01 11.46 4.10
C ALA A 98 -13.42 12.59 5.05
N GLY A 99 -12.66 13.69 5.04
CA GLY A 99 -12.90 14.83 5.92
C GLY A 99 -12.28 14.72 7.32
N GLU A 100 -11.64 13.59 7.66
CA GLU A 100 -10.99 13.37 8.95
C GLU A 100 -9.46 13.46 8.83
N LEU A 101 -8.80 14.01 9.85
CA LEU A 101 -7.34 14.04 9.91
C LEU A 101 -6.81 12.64 10.21
N CYS A 102 -6.08 12.08 9.26
CA CYS A 102 -5.31 10.85 9.43
C CYS A 102 -3.85 11.18 9.75
N SER A 103 -3.31 10.51 10.76
CA SER A 103 -1.87 10.41 10.99
C SER A 103 -1.36 9.05 10.52
N GLY A 104 -0.11 8.98 10.11
CA GLY A 104 0.52 7.75 9.66
C GLY A 104 1.87 8.02 9.02
N ALA A 105 2.11 7.43 7.86
CA ALA A 105 3.40 7.52 7.19
C ALA A 105 3.28 7.70 5.67
N GLN A 106 4.34 8.28 5.09
CA GLN A 106 4.65 8.26 3.67
C GLN A 106 5.81 7.30 3.43
N LEU A 107 5.68 6.46 2.39
CA LEU A 107 6.77 5.64 1.89
C LEU A 107 7.65 6.48 0.95
N HIS A 108 8.95 6.44 1.20
CA HIS A 108 9.97 6.92 0.27
C HIS A 108 10.78 5.72 -0.21
N VAL A 109 10.61 5.32 -1.46
CA VAL A 109 11.43 4.28 -2.09
C VAL A 109 12.81 4.88 -2.38
N THR A 110 13.84 4.40 -1.66
CA THR A 110 15.22 4.89 -1.77
C THR A 110 16.05 4.07 -2.75
N ASP A 111 15.69 2.80 -2.96
CA ASP A 111 16.25 1.94 -4.00
C ASP A 111 15.15 0.99 -4.50
N ARG A 112 14.61 1.28 -5.68
CA ARG A 112 13.51 0.49 -6.28
C ARG A 112 13.92 -0.92 -6.69
N ASN A 113 15.21 -1.19 -6.87
CA ASN A 113 15.70 -2.53 -7.22
C ASN A 113 15.84 -3.43 -5.98
N ALA A 114 16.10 -2.83 -4.82
CA ALA A 114 16.13 -3.54 -3.54
C ALA A 114 14.76 -3.60 -2.85
N PHE A 115 13.86 -2.67 -3.20
CA PHE A 115 12.54 -2.54 -2.57
C PHE A 115 11.67 -3.78 -2.76
N GLN A 116 11.12 -4.28 -1.65
CA GLN A 116 10.22 -5.42 -1.64
C GLN A 116 8.80 -4.95 -1.30
N PRO A 117 7.98 -4.57 -2.30
CA PRO A 117 6.70 -3.91 -2.05
C PRO A 117 5.74 -4.80 -1.26
N PHE A 118 5.58 -6.06 -1.67
CA PHE A 118 4.67 -6.99 -0.99
C PHE A 118 5.05 -7.23 0.47
N GLN A 119 6.31 -7.55 0.75
CA GLN A 119 6.81 -7.70 2.13
C GLN A 119 6.58 -6.42 2.93
N THR A 120 6.86 -5.26 2.34
CA THR A 120 6.64 -3.97 3.00
C THR A 120 5.18 -3.77 3.40
N GLY A 121 4.22 -4.09 2.51
CA GLY A 121 2.79 -4.02 2.83
C GLY A 121 2.38 -4.96 3.97
N VAL A 122 2.91 -6.19 3.98
CA VAL A 122 2.67 -7.17 5.06
C VAL A 122 3.21 -6.66 6.39
N GLU A 123 4.44 -6.16 6.44
CA GLU A 123 5.04 -5.63 7.67
C GLU A 123 4.34 -4.37 8.18
N ILE A 124 3.83 -3.52 7.27
CA ILE A 124 2.97 -2.38 7.63
C ILE A 124 1.73 -2.85 8.37
N ILE A 125 1.03 -3.86 7.83
CA ILE A 125 -0.18 -4.39 8.45
C ILE A 125 0.14 -5.05 9.80
N ARG A 126 1.24 -5.79 9.92
CA ARG A 126 1.69 -6.38 11.18
C ARG A 126 1.99 -5.30 12.24
N ALA A 127 2.70 -4.24 11.88
CA ALA A 127 2.97 -3.11 12.78
C ALA A 127 1.67 -2.44 13.24
N LEU A 128 0.72 -2.20 12.32
CA LEU A 128 -0.56 -1.58 12.65
C LEU A 128 -1.41 -2.49 13.57
N ARG A 129 -1.47 -3.79 13.31
CA ARG A 129 -2.13 -4.77 14.18
C ARG A 129 -1.52 -4.82 15.58
N LYS A 130 -0.18 -4.76 15.66
CA LYS A 130 0.56 -4.77 16.93
C LYS A 130 0.32 -3.49 17.75
N LEU A 131 0.35 -2.33 17.11
CA LEU A 131 0.25 -1.03 17.78
C LEU A 131 -1.19 -0.65 18.12
N TYR A 132 -2.16 -1.06 17.30
CA TYR A 132 -3.57 -0.67 17.41
C TYR A 132 -4.51 -1.90 17.40
N PRO A 133 -4.34 -2.89 18.29
CA PRO A 133 -5.10 -4.14 18.24
C PRO A 133 -6.60 -3.97 18.53
N LYS A 134 -7.02 -2.84 19.11
CA LYS A 134 -8.44 -2.56 19.40
C LYS A 134 -9.13 -1.82 18.25
N GLU A 135 -8.39 -0.99 17.53
CA GLU A 135 -8.89 -0.11 16.48
C GLU A 135 -8.70 -0.70 15.08
N PHE A 136 -7.66 -1.50 14.87
CA PHE A 136 -7.41 -2.17 13.59
C PHE A 136 -8.54 -3.17 13.29
N ALA A 137 -9.06 -3.13 12.06
CA ALA A 137 -10.07 -4.06 11.60
C ALA A 137 -9.85 -4.47 10.15
N TRP A 138 -10.15 -5.73 9.85
CA TRP A 138 -10.30 -6.22 8.49
C TRP A 138 -11.63 -5.75 7.92
N ASN A 139 -11.61 -5.26 6.68
CA ASN A 139 -12.84 -4.95 5.98
C ASN A 139 -13.64 -6.24 5.76
N GLN A 140 -14.96 -6.12 5.81
CA GLN A 140 -15.87 -7.23 5.56
C GLN A 140 -16.23 -7.27 4.08
N PRO A 141 -16.59 -8.44 3.51
CA PRO A 141 -17.14 -8.52 2.17
C PRO A 141 -18.37 -7.61 2.00
N PRO A 142 -18.68 -7.17 0.76
CA PRO A 142 -18.04 -7.59 -0.49
C PRO A 142 -16.76 -6.82 -0.85
N TYR A 143 -15.97 -7.40 -1.76
CA TYR A 143 -14.83 -6.73 -2.39
C TYR A 143 -14.77 -7.09 -3.88
N GLU A 144 -14.84 -6.07 -4.73
CA GLU A 144 -15.02 -6.20 -6.18
C GLU A 144 -16.17 -7.15 -6.55
N TYR A 145 -15.86 -8.34 -7.08
CA TYR A 145 -16.83 -9.36 -7.50
C TYR A 145 -16.90 -10.56 -6.53
N GLU A 146 -16.26 -10.47 -5.36
CA GLU A 146 -16.29 -11.49 -4.30
C GLU A 146 -17.19 -11.04 -3.14
N TRP A 147 -18.02 -11.96 -2.66
CA TRP A 147 -19.12 -11.69 -1.73
C TRP A 147 -19.02 -12.46 -0.41
N LYS A 148 -18.08 -13.41 -0.31
CA LYS A 148 -17.97 -14.35 0.82
C LYS A 148 -16.66 -14.22 1.57
N ARG A 149 -15.54 -14.09 0.84
CA ARG A 149 -14.20 -14.04 1.43
C ARG A 149 -13.89 -12.65 1.95
N LEU A 150 -13.01 -12.56 2.94
CA LEU A 150 -12.50 -11.26 3.35
C LEU A 150 -11.73 -10.62 2.20
N PRO A 151 -11.81 -9.29 2.01
CA PRO A 151 -11.06 -8.60 0.97
C PRO A 151 -9.55 -8.88 1.04
N ILE A 152 -8.97 -8.98 2.24
CA ILE A 152 -7.56 -9.33 2.41
C ILE A 152 -7.23 -10.73 1.91
N GLU A 153 -8.12 -11.72 2.11
CA GLU A 153 -7.92 -13.10 1.65
C GLU A 153 -7.94 -13.18 0.12
N VAL A 154 -8.79 -12.36 -0.51
CA VAL A 154 -8.81 -12.20 -1.97
C VAL A 154 -7.49 -11.61 -2.45
N LEU A 155 -7.02 -10.54 -1.81
CA LEU A 155 -5.80 -9.82 -2.17
C LEU A 155 -4.52 -10.66 -2.03
N ILE A 156 -4.41 -11.46 -0.96
CA ILE A 156 -3.25 -12.33 -0.74
C ILE A 156 -3.39 -13.71 -1.42
N GLY A 157 -4.56 -14.00 -1.99
CA GLY A 157 -4.84 -15.26 -2.70
C GLY A 157 -4.94 -16.49 -1.79
N GLY A 158 -5.26 -16.31 -0.50
CA GLY A 158 -5.22 -17.38 0.48
C GLY A 158 -5.83 -17.00 1.83
N PRO A 159 -5.86 -17.94 2.80
CA PRO A 159 -6.39 -17.70 4.13
C PRO A 159 -5.53 -16.66 4.87
N ILE A 160 -6.17 -15.81 5.67
CA ILE A 160 -5.52 -14.70 6.36
C ILE A 160 -4.39 -15.15 7.29
N GLU A 161 -4.53 -16.35 7.86
CA GLU A 161 -3.57 -16.97 8.77
C GLU A 161 -2.22 -17.26 8.10
N SER A 162 -2.18 -17.38 6.77
CA SER A 162 -0.94 -17.66 6.02
C SER A 162 0.12 -16.56 6.19
N LEU A 163 -0.32 -15.32 6.43
CA LEU A 163 0.57 -14.17 6.59
C LEU A 163 0.38 -13.45 7.92
N PHE A 164 -0.82 -13.51 8.49
CA PHE A 164 -1.18 -12.77 9.68
C PHE A 164 -1.79 -13.64 10.78
N GLY A 165 -1.47 -14.94 10.79
CA GLY A 165 -1.70 -15.80 11.95
C GLY A 165 -0.84 -15.33 13.13
N ASP A 166 -1.42 -15.38 14.33
CA ASP A 166 -0.71 -15.10 15.59
C ASP A 166 0.09 -16.32 16.05
#